data_AF-A0A930YW77-F1
#
_entry.id   AF-A0A930YW77-F1
#
_cell.length_a   1.000
_cell.length_b   1.000
_cell.length_c   1.000
_cell.angle_alpha   90.00
_cell.angle_beta   90.00
_cell.angle_gamma   90.00
#
_symmetry.space_group_name_H-M   'P 1'
#
loop_
_entity.id
_entity.type
_entity.pdbx_description
1 polymer ?
#
loop_
_entity_poly.entity_id
_entity_poly.type
_entity_poly.pdbx_seq_one_letter_code
_entity_poly.pdbx_strand_id
1 'polypeptide(L)'
;MRNFKFYLTLVLFSIGLQGCNDILKQTTTLQIIDNNRKYYPILNGETLEVVFDVRNSGPHPFILSEIFTSCGCLLNETKPFASIAPGEVKTIRLKYDSSKNVGATTHYVTLYGNLKEPTENEFEFHVNVVPQSQHLKDYEELYQERSDTGFDLRKWVDGDKTQKPYYFERGGKIIEKRKPQIQ
;
A
#
# COMPACT_ATOMS: atom_id res chain seq x y z
N MET A 1 65.77 -23.26 12.67
CA MET A 1 64.66 -22.62 11.93
C MET A 1 63.43 -23.51 11.71
N ARG A 2 63.50 -24.85 11.83
CA ARG A 2 62.37 -25.76 11.59
C ARG A 2 61.27 -25.69 12.67
N ASN A 3 61.64 -25.40 13.91
CA ASN A 3 60.70 -25.36 15.04
C ASN A 3 59.88 -24.07 15.07
N PHE A 4 60.41 -22.95 14.55
CA PHE A 4 59.70 -21.67 14.47
C PHE A 4 58.49 -21.73 13.52
N LYS A 5 58.63 -22.46 12.39
CA LYS A 5 57.51 -22.69 11.47
C LYS A 5 56.38 -23.52 12.09
N PHE A 6 56.71 -24.45 13.00
CA PHE A 6 55.73 -25.26 13.72
C PHE A 6 54.90 -24.43 14.72
N TYR A 7 55.53 -23.50 15.44
CA TYR A 7 54.82 -22.58 16.33
C TYR A 7 53.94 -21.60 15.55
N LEU A 8 54.39 -21.12 14.39
CA LEU A 8 53.60 -20.24 13.51
C LEU A 8 52.31 -20.92 13.01
N THR A 9 52.38 -22.22 12.68
CA THR A 9 51.20 -23.00 12.27
C THR A 9 50.27 -23.33 13.43
N LEU A 10 50.80 -23.52 14.64
CA LEU A 10 50.00 -23.81 15.84
C LEU A 10 49.22 -22.58 16.32
N VAL A 11 49.79 -21.38 16.16
CA VAL A 11 49.11 -20.10 16.44
C VAL A 11 48.03 -19.79 15.39
N LEU A 12 48.24 -20.15 14.13
CA LEU A 12 47.19 -20.01 13.10
C LEU A 12 46.01 -20.96 13.33
N PHE A 13 46.27 -22.17 13.85
CA PHE A 13 45.24 -23.17 14.13
C PHE A 13 44.41 -22.81 15.37
N SER A 14 45.00 -22.16 16.38
CA SER A 14 44.29 -21.71 17.58
C SER A 14 43.39 -20.48 17.36
N ILE A 15 43.64 -19.68 16.32
CA ILE A 15 42.77 -18.56 15.92
C ILE A 15 41.50 -19.06 15.20
N GLY A 16 41.53 -20.24 14.59
CA GLY A 16 40.39 -20.83 13.88
C GLY A 16 39.25 -21.35 14.77
N LEU A 17 39.40 -21.32 16.10
CA LEU A 17 38.44 -21.88 17.07
C LEU A 17 37.66 -20.83 17.89
N GLN A 18 37.85 -19.54 17.64
CA GLN A 18 36.91 -18.51 18.08
C GLN A 18 35.89 -18.33 16.95
N GLY A 19 34.64 -18.75 16.97
CA GLY A 19 33.71 -19.22 17.99
C GLY A 19 32.33 -18.92 17.38
N CYS A 20 31.47 -19.93 17.24
CA CYS A 20 30.10 -19.72 16.74
C CYS A 20 29.29 -19.08 17.86
N ASN A 21 29.16 -17.75 17.84
CA ASN A 21 28.21 -17.07 18.73
C ASN A 21 26.79 -17.35 18.21
N ASP A 22 25.92 -17.90 19.06
CA ASP A 22 24.50 -18.13 18.75
C ASP A 22 23.81 -16.80 18.43
N ILE A 23 23.75 -16.43 17.14
CA ILE A 23 23.10 -15.19 16.64
C ILE A 23 21.62 -15.15 17.06
N LEU A 24 20.98 -16.32 17.20
CA LEU A 24 19.56 -16.46 17.56
C LEU A 24 19.25 -16.13 19.03
N LYS A 25 20.25 -16.11 19.92
CA LYS A 25 20.05 -15.75 21.35
C LYS A 25 20.29 -14.28 21.64
N GLN A 26 20.82 -13.54 20.67
CA GLN A 26 21.15 -12.13 20.83
C GLN A 26 19.92 -11.29 20.52
N THR A 27 19.46 -10.54 21.51
CA THR A 27 18.34 -9.61 21.33
C THR A 27 18.84 -8.24 20.89
N THR A 28 18.00 -7.53 20.14
CA THR A 28 18.27 -6.17 19.67
C THR A 28 17.09 -5.24 19.92
N THR A 29 17.31 -3.94 19.69
CA THR A 29 16.28 -2.90 19.73
C THR A 29 16.04 -2.38 18.33
N LEU A 30 14.81 -1.97 18.08
CA LEU A 30 14.33 -1.55 16.78
C LEU A 30 13.67 -0.18 16.90
N GLN A 31 13.80 0.62 15.86
CA GLN A 31 13.21 1.94 15.76
C GLN A 31 12.45 2.03 14.45
N ILE A 32 11.16 2.38 14.54
CA ILE A 32 10.32 2.64 13.39
C ILE A 32 10.45 4.12 13.03
N ILE A 33 10.77 4.40 11.78
CA ILE A 33 10.86 5.77 11.27
C ILE A 33 9.45 6.21 10.88
N ASP A 34 9.06 7.40 11.37
CA ASP A 34 7.77 8.04 11.04
C ASP A 34 6.53 7.25 11.52
N ASN A 35 6.57 6.84 12.79
CA ASN A 35 5.42 6.20 13.44
C ASN A 35 4.24 7.19 13.62
N ASN A 36 3.00 6.70 13.63
CA ASN A 36 1.76 7.50 13.62
C ASN A 36 1.58 8.32 12.32
N ARG A 37 1.71 7.65 11.17
CA ARG A 37 1.55 8.32 9.87
C ARG A 37 0.08 8.56 9.54
N LYS A 38 -0.25 9.72 8.97
CA LYS A 38 -1.61 10.06 8.51
C LYS A 38 -1.64 10.13 6.99
N TYR A 39 -2.48 9.32 6.36
CA TYR A 39 -2.68 9.34 4.92
C TYR A 39 -3.87 10.23 4.54
N TYR A 40 -3.86 10.68 3.29
CA TYR A 40 -5.00 11.37 2.70
C TYR A 40 -6.21 10.44 2.60
N PRO A 41 -7.44 10.99 2.57
CA PRO A 41 -8.62 10.20 2.32
C PRO A 41 -8.54 9.49 0.96
N ILE A 42 -8.95 8.22 0.93
CA ILE A 42 -9.00 7.39 -0.28
C ILE A 42 -10.44 6.97 -0.55
N LEU A 43 -10.77 6.66 -1.81
CA LEU A 43 -12.09 6.13 -2.13
C LEU A 43 -12.19 4.65 -1.77
N ASN A 44 -13.37 4.20 -1.35
CA ASN A 44 -13.63 2.77 -1.15
C ASN A 44 -13.34 1.99 -2.44
N GLY A 45 -12.59 0.89 -2.30
CA GLY A 45 -12.15 0.05 -3.42
C GLY A 45 -10.78 0.45 -4.00
N GLU A 46 -10.20 1.58 -3.58
CA GLU A 46 -8.82 1.93 -3.93
C GLU A 46 -7.82 1.16 -3.08
N THR A 47 -6.64 0.92 -3.65
CA THR A 47 -5.51 0.32 -2.94
C THR A 47 -4.50 1.40 -2.56
N LEU A 48 -4.05 1.40 -1.31
CA LEU A 48 -3.02 2.32 -0.81
C LEU A 48 -1.70 1.57 -0.56
N GLU A 49 -0.59 2.07 -1.09
CA GLU A 49 0.74 1.55 -0.76
C GLU A 49 1.24 2.20 0.54
N VAL A 50 1.47 1.38 1.56
CA VAL A 50 1.95 1.79 2.89
C VAL A 50 3.40 1.36 3.02
N VAL A 51 4.31 2.35 3.02
CA VAL A 51 5.76 2.12 3.02
C VAL A 51 6.39 2.80 4.21
N PHE A 52 7.08 2.07 5.09
CA PHE A 52 7.77 2.65 6.23
C PHE A 52 9.15 2.04 6.42
N ASP A 53 10.04 2.82 7.00
CA ASP A 53 11.43 2.43 7.21
C ASP A 53 11.65 2.00 8.66
N VAL A 54 12.48 0.98 8.81
CA VAL A 54 12.78 0.34 10.08
C VAL A 54 14.29 0.33 10.26
N ARG A 55 14.75 0.90 11.36
CA ARG A 55 16.16 0.98 11.72
C ARG A 55 16.46 0.05 12.88
N ASN A 56 17.52 -0.75 12.75
CA ASN A 56 18.06 -1.48 13.88
C ASN A 56 18.89 -0.52 14.76
N SER A 57 18.40 -0.22 15.96
CA SER A 57 19.06 0.68 16.90
C SER A 57 19.97 -0.04 17.90
N GLY A 58 19.89 -1.38 17.95
CA GLY A 58 20.66 -2.18 18.89
C GLY A 58 21.99 -2.71 18.33
N PRO A 59 22.76 -3.41 19.18
CA PRO A 59 24.12 -3.86 18.86
C PRO A 59 24.18 -5.17 18.05
N HIS A 60 23.07 -5.89 17.94
CA HIS A 60 23.00 -7.20 17.28
C HIS A 60 22.12 -7.13 16.03
N PRO A 61 22.32 -7.99 15.01
CA PRO A 61 21.47 -8.01 13.84
C PRO A 61 20.02 -8.36 14.21
N PHE A 62 19.06 -7.61 13.65
CA PHE A 62 17.64 -7.92 13.80
C PHE A 62 17.25 -9.00 12.79
N ILE A 63 16.61 -10.06 13.28
CA ILE A 63 16.05 -11.15 12.51
C ILE A 63 14.53 -11.03 12.61
N LEU A 64 13.89 -10.76 11.47
CA LEU A 64 12.45 -10.69 11.36
C LEU A 64 11.88 -12.11 11.34
N SER A 65 11.03 -12.43 12.32
CA SER A 65 10.29 -13.69 12.39
C SER A 65 8.96 -13.61 11.64
N GLU A 66 8.17 -12.58 11.94
CA GLU A 66 6.82 -12.42 11.40
C GLU A 66 6.40 -10.94 11.38
N ILE A 67 5.55 -10.59 10.42
CA ILE A 67 4.86 -9.28 10.38
C ILE A 67 3.39 -9.56 10.65
N PHE A 68 2.91 -9.08 11.79
CA PHE A 68 1.51 -9.17 12.17
C PHE A 68 0.78 -7.88 11.83
N THR A 69 -0.44 -8.00 11.32
CA THR A 69 -1.27 -6.85 10.92
C THR A 69 -2.57 -6.88 11.68
N SER A 70 -3.08 -5.71 12.07
CA SER A 70 -4.35 -5.60 12.80
C SER A 70 -5.58 -6.01 11.99
N CYS A 71 -5.49 -6.02 10.66
CA CYS A 71 -6.56 -6.32 9.72
C CYS A 71 -6.04 -7.13 8.53
N GLY A 72 -6.76 -8.17 8.12
CA GLY A 72 -6.46 -8.97 6.92
C GLY A 72 -6.63 -8.23 5.58
N CYS A 73 -6.95 -6.93 5.62
CA CYS A 73 -6.96 -6.03 4.49
C CYS A 73 -5.57 -5.49 4.11
N LEU A 74 -4.54 -5.80 4.91
CA LEU A 74 -3.14 -5.48 4.63
C LEU A 74 -2.42 -6.70 4.04
N LEU A 75 -1.85 -6.52 2.86
CA LEU A 75 -1.04 -7.51 2.18
C LEU A 75 0.44 -7.13 2.28
N ASN A 76 1.27 -8.08 2.69
CA ASN A 76 2.71 -7.86 2.78
C ASN A 76 3.37 -8.05 1.40
N GLU A 77 3.95 -6.98 0.86
CA GLU A 77 4.70 -6.98 -0.40
C GLU A 77 6.21 -6.75 -0.16
N THR A 78 6.64 -6.83 1.10
CA THR A 78 8.04 -6.64 1.49
C THR A 78 8.91 -7.74 0.88
N LYS A 79 10.02 -7.34 0.27
CA LYS A 79 11.02 -8.29 -0.24
C LYS A 79 11.63 -9.06 0.93
N PRO A 80 11.81 -10.39 0.83
CA PRO A 80 12.46 -11.15 1.89
C PRO A 80 13.90 -10.65 2.07
N PHE A 81 14.28 -10.40 3.32
CA PHE A 81 15.65 -10.07 3.71
C PHE A 81 16.06 -10.97 4.88
N ALA A 82 17.35 -11.33 4.94
CA ALA A 82 17.85 -12.27 5.94
C ALA A 82 17.93 -11.64 7.35
N SER A 83 18.39 -10.39 7.43
CA SER A 83 18.49 -9.63 8.68
C SER A 83 18.71 -8.14 8.40
N ILE A 84 18.62 -7.32 9.45
CA ILE A 84 18.98 -5.89 9.44
C ILE A 84 20.20 -5.70 10.33
N ALA A 85 21.33 -5.29 9.77
CA ALA A 85 22.56 -5.07 10.54
C ALA A 85 22.41 -3.91 11.54
N PRO A 86 23.22 -3.83 12.60
CA PRO A 86 23.22 -2.70 13.54
C PRO A 86 23.37 -1.36 12.82
N GLY A 87 22.45 -0.42 13.09
CA GLY A 87 22.41 0.89 12.47
C GLY A 87 21.85 0.93 11.03
N GLU A 88 21.64 -0.22 10.39
CA GLU A 88 21.07 -0.32 9.05
C GLU A 88 19.57 -0.01 9.06
N VAL A 89 19.10 0.53 7.94
CA VAL A 89 17.69 0.83 7.69
C VAL A 89 17.19 -0.09 6.57
N LYS A 90 16.03 -0.72 6.78
CA LYS A 90 15.29 -1.44 5.72
C LYS A 90 13.87 -0.89 5.59
N THR A 91 13.35 -0.97 4.38
CA THR A 91 11.99 -0.53 4.05
C THR A 91 11.03 -1.71 4.05
N ILE A 92 9.92 -1.57 4.76
CA ILE A 92 8.77 -2.49 4.76
C ILE A 92 7.70 -1.92 3.83
N ARG A 93 7.13 -2.76 2.97
CA ARG A 93 6.08 -2.40 2.00
C ARG A 93 4.85 -3.24 2.22
N LEU A 94 3.73 -2.58 2.42
CA LEU A 94 2.42 -3.19 2.58
C LEU A 94 1.45 -2.57 1.58
N LYS A 95 0.48 -3.35 1.15
CA LYS A 95 -0.63 -2.89 0.32
C LYS A 95 -1.92 -2.99 1.11
N TYR A 96 -2.59 -1.87 1.30
CA TYR A 96 -3.87 -1.76 1.97
C TYR A 96 -5.02 -1.81 0.97
N ASP A 97 -5.94 -2.76 1.14
CA ASP A 97 -7.19 -2.86 0.38
C ASP A 97 -8.34 -2.21 1.15
N SER A 98 -8.86 -1.09 0.62
CA SER A 98 -9.94 -0.34 1.25
C SER A 98 -11.34 -0.88 0.94
N SER A 99 -11.49 -1.89 0.08
CA SER A 99 -12.78 -2.39 -0.41
C SER A 99 -13.77 -2.74 0.69
N LYS A 100 -13.28 -3.24 1.83
CA LYS A 100 -14.11 -3.69 2.97
C LYS A 100 -14.17 -2.68 4.13
N ASN A 101 -13.60 -1.49 3.95
CA ASN A 101 -13.50 -0.48 5.00
C ASN A 101 -14.19 0.82 4.54
N VAL A 102 -14.86 1.51 5.46
CA VAL A 102 -15.47 2.83 5.24
C VAL A 102 -15.31 3.66 6.51
N GLY A 103 -14.97 4.93 6.36
CA GLY A 103 -14.73 5.88 7.46
C GLY A 103 -13.26 5.96 7.89
N ALA A 104 -13.03 6.73 8.96
CA ALA A 104 -11.70 6.90 9.55
C ALA A 104 -11.32 5.66 10.36
N THR A 105 -10.15 5.11 10.08
CA THR A 105 -9.64 3.92 10.74
C THR A 105 -8.15 4.05 11.01
N THR A 106 -7.71 3.39 12.09
CA THR A 106 -6.31 3.31 12.50
C THR A 106 -5.89 1.85 12.39
N HIS A 107 -4.76 1.61 11.75
CA HIS A 107 -4.18 0.29 11.58
C HIS A 107 -2.86 0.19 12.29
N TYR A 108 -2.57 -1.02 12.79
CA TYR A 108 -1.36 -1.34 13.51
C TYR A 108 -0.64 -2.49 12.82
N VAL A 109 0.68 -2.37 12.69
CA VAL A 109 1.55 -3.38 12.10
C VAL A 109 2.66 -3.68 13.10
N THR A 110 2.66 -4.89 13.64
CA THR A 110 3.61 -5.33 14.67
C THR A 110 4.68 -6.21 14.05
N LEU A 111 5.95 -5.90 14.31
CA LEU A 111 7.10 -6.67 13.85
C LEU A 111 7.58 -7.62 14.96
N TYR A 112 7.58 -8.91 14.68
CA TYR A 112 8.09 -9.95 15.59
C TYR A 112 9.47 -10.42 15.17
N GLY A 113 10.34 -10.69 16.16
CA GLY A 113 11.73 -11.08 15.92
C GLY A 113 12.52 -11.26 17.21
N ASN A 114 13.85 -11.21 17.12
CA ASN A 114 14.77 -11.25 18.26
C ASN A 114 14.86 -9.90 19.01
N LEU A 115 13.73 -9.33 19.43
CA LEU A 115 13.68 -8.03 20.09
C LEU A 115 13.78 -8.16 21.62
N LYS A 116 14.35 -7.14 22.26
CA LYS A 116 14.37 -7.00 23.72
C LYS A 116 13.16 -6.19 24.19
N GLU A 117 12.29 -6.74 25.02
CA GLU A 117 11.18 -5.96 25.59
C GLU A 117 11.66 -4.94 26.63
N PRO A 118 11.03 -3.75 26.74
CA PRO A 118 10.00 -3.19 25.85
C PRO A 118 10.65 -2.46 24.64
N THR A 119 10.33 -2.85 23.41
CA THR A 119 10.77 -2.16 22.19
C THR A 119 9.56 -1.68 21.41
N GLU A 120 9.64 -0.47 20.84
CA GLU A 120 8.65 0.06 19.91
C GLU A 120 8.75 -0.67 18.56
N ASN A 121 8.00 -1.76 18.43
CA ASN A 121 7.96 -2.63 17.24
C ASN A 121 6.63 -2.55 16.48
N GLU A 122 5.77 -1.60 16.85
CA GLU A 122 4.46 -1.40 16.25
C GLU A 122 4.42 -0.09 15.45
N PHE A 123 4.09 -0.21 14.16
CA PHE A 123 3.83 0.90 13.26
C PHE A 123 2.34 1.19 13.21
N GLU A 124 1.98 2.42 13.55
CA GLU A 124 0.61 2.94 13.50
C GLU A 124 0.43 3.87 12.31
N PHE A 125 -0.68 3.69 11.57
CA PHE A 125 -1.10 4.67 10.57
C PHE A 125 -2.61 4.87 10.51
N HIS A 126 -3.01 6.07 10.11
CA HIS A 126 -4.41 6.50 9.99
C HIS A 126 -4.79 6.70 8.53
N VAL A 127 -5.98 6.24 8.15
CA VAL A 127 -6.57 6.45 6.82
C VAL A 127 -8.07 6.67 6.95
N ASN A 128 -8.62 7.55 6.09
CA ASN A 128 -10.06 7.77 6.00
C ASN A 128 -10.56 7.24 4.66
N VAL A 129 -11.41 6.21 4.69
CA VAL A 129 -11.99 5.63 3.47
C VAL A 129 -13.34 6.29 3.20
N VAL A 130 -13.39 7.11 2.17
CA VAL A 130 -14.61 7.79 1.74
C VAL A 130 -15.45 6.79 0.94
N PRO A 131 -16.73 6.59 1.29
CA PRO A 131 -17.58 5.75 0.46
C PRO A 131 -17.62 6.33 -0.95
N GLN A 132 -17.57 5.48 -1.97
CA GLN A 132 -17.87 5.94 -3.31
C GLN A 132 -19.26 6.58 -3.25
N SER A 133 -19.40 7.81 -3.77
CA SER A 133 -20.71 8.43 -3.91
C SER A 133 -21.61 7.37 -4.53
N GLN A 134 -22.72 7.02 -3.89
CA GLN A 134 -23.75 6.24 -4.56
C GLN A 134 -24.23 7.10 -5.72
N HIS A 135 -23.52 7.05 -6.84
CA HIS A 135 -23.94 7.65 -8.08
C HIS A 135 -25.10 6.75 -8.49
N LEU A 136 -26.28 7.10 -8.01
CA LEU A 136 -27.49 6.70 -8.72
C LEU A 136 -27.26 7.23 -10.13
N LYS A 137 -27.08 6.31 -11.08
CA LYS A 137 -27.06 6.69 -12.48
C LYS A 137 -28.37 7.44 -12.74
N ASP A 138 -28.28 8.68 -13.21
CA ASP A 138 -29.47 9.43 -13.54
C ASP A 138 -30.22 8.67 -14.64
N TYR A 139 -31.55 8.80 -14.69
CA TYR A 139 -32.36 8.09 -15.68
C TYR A 139 -31.81 8.26 -17.11
N GLU A 140 -31.30 9.45 -17.44
CA GLU A 140 -30.69 9.75 -18.73
C GLU A 140 -29.46 8.87 -19.04
N GLU A 141 -28.59 8.62 -18.06
CA GLU A 141 -27.40 7.77 -18.21
C GLU A 141 -27.80 6.31 -18.43
N LEU A 142 -28.80 5.80 -17.69
CA LEU A 142 -29.33 4.45 -17.86
C LEU A 142 -29.98 4.25 -19.24
N TYR A 143 -30.67 5.28 -19.75
CA TYR A 143 -31.25 5.26 -21.09
C TYR A 143 -30.15 5.25 -22.16
N GLN A 144 -29.08 6.02 -21.99
CA GLN A 144 -27.94 6.09 -22.92
C GLN A 144 -27.15 4.78 -22.97
N GLU A 145 -26.85 4.18 -21.82
CA GLU A 145 -26.16 2.88 -21.75
C GLU A 145 -26.95 1.77 -22.44
N ARG A 146 -28.28 1.73 -22.26
CA ARG A 146 -29.15 0.76 -22.97
C ARG A 146 -29.17 0.99 -24.48
N SER A 147 -29.12 2.24 -24.95
CA SER A 147 -28.99 2.50 -26.40
C SER A 147 -27.61 2.13 -26.94
N ASP A 148 -26.55 2.32 -26.17
CA ASP A 148 -25.17 2.12 -26.64
C ASP A 148 -24.72 0.65 -26.58
N THR A 149 -25.25 -0.13 -25.63
CA THR A 149 -24.93 -1.56 -25.47
C THR A 149 -25.79 -2.49 -26.33
N GLY A 150 -26.81 -1.96 -27.01
CA GLY A 150 -27.74 -2.73 -27.86
C GLY A 150 -27.60 -2.42 -29.34
N PHE A 151 -28.09 -3.32 -30.20
CA PHE A 151 -28.29 -3.03 -31.63
C PHE A 151 -29.42 -1.99 -31.78
N ASP A 152 -29.04 -0.70 -31.84
CA ASP A 152 -29.98 0.41 -31.83
C ASP A 152 -30.57 0.68 -33.23
N LEU A 153 -31.56 -0.13 -33.62
CA LEU A 153 -32.38 0.08 -34.81
C LEU A 153 -32.95 1.50 -34.90
N ARG A 154 -33.23 2.16 -33.77
CA ARG A 154 -33.81 3.51 -33.76
C ARG A 154 -32.76 4.55 -34.13
N LYS A 155 -31.49 4.42 -33.73
CA LYS A 155 -30.42 5.32 -34.17
C LYS A 155 -30.17 5.24 -35.68
N TRP A 156 -30.35 4.06 -36.28
CA TRP A 156 -30.24 3.87 -37.73
C TRP A 156 -31.43 4.44 -38.52
N VAL A 157 -32.65 4.33 -37.99
CA VAL A 157 -33.87 4.87 -38.64
C VAL A 157 -34.04 6.37 -38.39
N ASP A 158 -33.83 6.82 -37.15
CA ASP A 158 -34.15 8.17 -36.69
C ASP A 158 -32.94 9.11 -36.63
N GLY A 159 -31.73 8.61 -36.92
CA GLY A 159 -30.47 9.34 -36.85
C GLY A 159 -29.97 9.60 -35.42
N ASP A 160 -28.81 10.26 -35.30
CA ASP A 160 -28.22 10.63 -34.03
C ASP A 160 -29.07 11.69 -33.30
N LYS A 161 -29.56 11.34 -32.10
CA LYS A 161 -30.41 12.21 -31.27
C LYS A 161 -29.71 13.52 -30.89
N THR A 162 -28.37 13.53 -30.79
CA THR A 162 -27.60 14.74 -30.47
C THR A 162 -27.64 15.80 -31.58
N GLN A 163 -28.02 15.40 -32.79
CA GLN A 163 -28.14 16.27 -33.96
C GLN A 163 -29.56 16.81 -34.15
N LYS A 164 -30.53 16.37 -33.33
CA LYS A 164 -31.91 16.82 -33.42
C LYS A 164 -32.04 18.25 -32.89
N PRO A 165 -32.88 19.10 -33.54
CA PRO A 165 -33.17 20.42 -33.03
C PRO A 165 -33.95 20.31 -31.71
N TYR A 166 -33.66 21.23 -30.79
CA TYR A 166 -34.45 21.39 -29.57
C TYR A 166 -35.30 22.66 -29.67
N TYR A 167 -36.46 22.60 -29.05
CA TYR A 167 -37.43 23.69 -29.03
C TYR A 167 -37.50 24.26 -27.62
N PHE A 168 -37.50 25.59 -27.50
CA PHE A 168 -37.81 26.25 -26.24
C PHE A 168 -38.69 27.48 -26.49
N GLU A 169 -39.54 27.78 -25.51
CA GLU A 169 -40.39 28.96 -25.57
C GLU A 169 -39.66 30.18 -25.00
N ARG A 170 -39.73 31.29 -25.72
CA ARG A 170 -39.28 32.60 -25.23
C ARG A 170 -40.31 33.65 -25.63
N GLY A 171 -41.00 34.21 -24.63
CA GLY A 171 -42.01 35.26 -24.86
C GLY A 171 -43.22 34.79 -25.68
N GLY A 172 -43.70 33.55 -25.44
CA GLY A 172 -44.88 33.01 -26.13
C GLY A 172 -44.66 32.58 -27.58
N LYS A 173 -43.39 32.51 -28.04
CA LYS A 173 -43.02 31.93 -29.34
C LYS A 173 -42.11 30.72 -29.14
N ILE A 174 -42.40 29.64 -29.86
CA ILE A 174 -41.57 28.43 -29.93
C ILE A 174 -40.40 28.72 -30.88
N ILE A 175 -39.16 28.55 -30.40
CA ILE A 175 -37.94 28.74 -31.19
C ILE A 175 -37.23 27.40 -31.34
N GLU A 176 -36.97 27.00 -32.59
CA GLU A 176 -36.14 25.84 -32.93
C GLU A 176 -34.66 26.22 -32.97
N LYS A 177 -33.80 25.49 -32.26
CA LYS A 177 -32.34 25.66 -32.29
C LYS A 177 -31.63 24.33 -32.48
N ARG A 178 -30.57 24.32 -33.28
CA ARG A 178 -29.61 23.21 -33.36
C ARG A 178 -28.44 23.47 -32.42
N LYS A 179 -27.94 22.44 -31.75
CA LYS A 179 -26.74 22.54 -30.89
C LYS A 179 -25.55 22.94 -31.78
N PRO A 180 -24.75 23.97 -31.42
CA PRO A 180 -23.60 24.34 -32.21
C PRO A 180 -22.61 23.17 -32.27
N GLN A 181 -22.16 22.83 -33.48
CA GLN A 181 -21.11 21.84 -33.68
C GLN A 181 -19.79 22.47 -33.22
N ILE A 182 -19.20 21.93 -32.16
CA ILE A 182 -17.85 22.32 -31.74
C ILE A 182 -16.91 21.63 -32.73
N GLN A 183 -16.22 22.42 -33.56
CA GLN A 183 -15.17 21.95 -34.46
C GLN A 183 -13.92 21.57 -33.67
#